data_AF-W3XB61-F1
#
_entry.id   AF-W3XB61-F1
#
_cell.length_a   1.000
_cell.length_b   1.000
_cell.length_c   1.000
_cell.angle_alpha   90.00
_cell.angle_beta   90.00
_cell.angle_gamma   90.00
#
_symmetry.space_group_name_H-M   'P 1'
#
loop_
_entity.id
_entity.type
_entity.pdbx_description
1 polymer ?
#
loop_
_entity_poly.entity_id
_entity_poly.type
_entity_poly.pdbx_seq_one_letter_code
_entity_poly.pdbx_strand_id
1 'polypeptide(L)'
;MDSAATEQFASFAERNGIRRVFVHIDPDLSVADFEAFVARCAAQRVDVEALMGDPGWVLNPHHESFTGRLAWVVAYQARHKGNPAMQIRGLHLDIEPWHLPGWEANKSRYMHSFLQVIHNYTQQAHAMTPPLPVTADLPFWLHTVPPPPGCGGDYHVDALLSTLDGAVFMTYRNTPAVLADIAGPALAAAARHPGKSMDLAVETRNCDEEGRHISYHGLGLARLEADLAVIEGRMVPWADRHRIGVVVHDYQGWTEMR
;
A
#
# COMPACT_ATOMS: atom_id res chain seq x y z
N MET A 1 -18.10 -3.89 8.68
CA MET A 1 -18.75 -3.63 7.38
C MET A 1 -19.97 -4.51 7.35
N ASP A 2 -21.18 -3.97 7.23
CA ASP A 2 -22.35 -4.82 7.14
C ASP A 2 -22.44 -5.54 5.77
N SER A 3 -23.41 -6.45 5.64
CA SER A 3 -23.62 -7.23 4.42
C SER A 3 -23.90 -6.37 3.19
N ALA A 4 -24.54 -5.20 3.35
CA ALA A 4 -24.88 -4.34 2.23
C ALA A 4 -23.63 -3.63 1.69
N ALA A 5 -22.77 -3.11 2.56
CA ALA A 5 -21.49 -2.52 2.18
C ALA A 5 -20.58 -3.54 1.47
N THR A 6 -20.57 -4.79 1.94
CA THR A 6 -19.81 -5.89 1.32
C THR A 6 -20.26 -6.16 -0.12
N GLU A 7 -21.57 -6.26 -0.36
CA GLU A 7 -22.10 -6.48 -1.72
C GLU A 7 -21.89 -5.28 -2.65
N GLN A 8 -21.97 -4.06 -2.11
CA GLN A 8 -21.66 -2.84 -2.87
C GLN A 8 -20.22 -2.84 -3.33
N PHE A 9 -19.27 -3.11 -2.43
CA PHE A 9 -17.86 -3.23 -2.77
C PHE A 9 -17.62 -4.35 -3.78
N ALA A 10 -18.19 -5.53 -3.57
CA ALA A 10 -18.03 -6.67 -4.48
C ALA A 10 -18.50 -6.33 -5.91
N SER A 11 -19.66 -5.69 -6.03
CA SER A 11 -20.17 -5.24 -7.33
C SER A 11 -19.27 -4.17 -7.96
N PHE A 12 -18.70 -3.28 -7.13
CA PHE A 12 -17.76 -2.25 -7.57
C PHE A 12 -16.44 -2.87 -8.06
N ALA A 13 -15.89 -3.83 -7.31
CA ALA A 13 -14.66 -4.52 -7.65
C ALA A 13 -14.78 -5.27 -8.99
N GLU A 14 -15.89 -5.98 -9.20
CA GLU A 14 -16.16 -6.68 -10.46
C GLU A 14 -16.24 -5.72 -11.66
N ARG A 15 -17.01 -4.62 -11.54
CA ARG A 15 -17.16 -3.63 -12.61
C ARG A 15 -15.85 -2.96 -13.02
N ASN A 16 -14.98 -2.70 -12.03
CA ASN A 16 -13.71 -1.99 -12.25
C ASN A 16 -12.52 -2.94 -12.40
N GLY A 17 -12.75 -4.25 -12.48
CA GLY A 17 -11.68 -5.24 -12.67
C GLY A 17 -10.68 -5.33 -11.50
N ILE A 18 -11.06 -4.90 -10.30
CA ILE A 18 -10.20 -4.90 -9.11
C ILE A 18 -9.82 -6.34 -8.77
N ARG A 19 -8.53 -6.57 -8.53
CA ARG A 19 -7.97 -7.89 -8.15
C ARG A 19 -7.41 -7.93 -6.75
N ARG A 20 -7.20 -6.76 -6.15
CA ARG A 20 -6.63 -6.64 -4.82
C ARG A 20 -7.25 -5.44 -4.11
N VAL A 21 -7.51 -5.60 -2.82
CA VAL A 21 -7.97 -4.54 -1.93
C VAL A 21 -7.13 -4.51 -0.65
N PHE A 22 -6.72 -3.32 -0.25
CA PHE A 22 -6.07 -3.09 1.03
C PHE A 22 -7.12 -2.64 2.04
N VAL A 23 -7.33 -3.43 3.10
CA VAL A 23 -8.37 -3.16 4.11
C VAL A 23 -7.72 -2.75 5.41
N HIS A 24 -8.03 -1.55 5.89
CA HIS A 24 -7.52 -1.04 7.15
C HIS A 24 -7.96 -1.95 8.32
N ILE A 25 -6.98 -2.56 8.99
CA ILE A 25 -7.20 -3.43 10.13
C ILE A 25 -7.20 -2.63 11.42
N ASP A 26 -8.31 -2.71 12.13
CA ASP A 26 -8.52 -2.18 13.47
C ASP A 26 -8.86 -3.35 14.42
N PRO A 27 -8.25 -3.45 15.62
CA PRO A 27 -8.60 -4.49 16.58
C PRO A 27 -10.08 -4.55 16.97
N ASP A 28 -10.82 -3.43 16.85
CA ASP A 28 -12.25 -3.35 17.15
C ASP A 28 -13.14 -3.82 15.98
N LEU A 29 -12.54 -4.20 14.85
CA LEU A 29 -13.26 -4.73 13.69
C LEU A 29 -13.99 -6.04 14.03
N SER A 30 -15.30 -6.09 13.73
CA SER A 30 -16.09 -7.31 13.80
C SER A 30 -15.46 -8.41 12.94
N VAL A 31 -14.99 -9.48 13.58
CA VAL A 31 -14.41 -10.64 12.90
C VAL A 31 -15.44 -11.28 11.96
N ALA A 32 -16.71 -11.35 12.35
CA ALA A 32 -17.76 -11.92 11.51
C ALA A 32 -18.01 -11.09 10.24
N ASP A 33 -18.01 -9.77 10.36
CA ASP A 33 -18.16 -8.86 9.21
C ASP A 33 -16.97 -9.01 8.26
N PHE A 34 -15.75 -9.07 8.81
CA PHE A 34 -14.55 -9.23 8.00
C PHE A 34 -14.49 -10.61 7.33
N GLU A 35 -14.91 -11.68 8.02
CA GLU A 35 -15.05 -13.01 7.42
C GLU A 35 -16.04 -12.99 6.25
N ALA A 36 -17.19 -12.35 6.40
CA ALA A 36 -18.16 -12.20 5.32
C ALA A 36 -17.57 -11.43 4.13
N PHE A 37 -16.83 -10.35 4.40
CA PHE A 37 -16.14 -9.56 3.39
C PHE A 37 -15.08 -10.40 2.64
N VAL A 38 -14.19 -11.09 3.35
CA VAL A 38 -13.15 -11.93 2.75
C VAL A 38 -13.76 -13.05 1.91
N ALA A 39 -14.80 -13.73 2.42
CA ALA A 39 -15.50 -14.76 1.67
C ALA A 39 -16.09 -14.23 0.35
N ARG A 40 -16.66 -13.02 0.38
CA ARG A 40 -17.23 -12.40 -0.81
C ARG A 40 -16.16 -11.99 -1.82
N CYS A 41 -15.07 -11.39 -1.36
CA CYS A 41 -13.91 -11.04 -2.20
C CYS A 41 -13.29 -12.29 -2.84
N ALA A 42 -13.13 -13.37 -2.08
CA ALA A 42 -12.60 -14.63 -2.59
C ALA A 42 -13.48 -15.23 -3.70
N ALA A 43 -14.80 -15.14 -3.57
CA ALA A 43 -15.74 -15.58 -4.62
C ALA A 43 -15.58 -14.81 -5.94
N GLN A 44 -15.05 -13.58 -5.89
CA GLN A 44 -14.76 -12.74 -7.05
C GLN A 44 -13.29 -12.74 -7.48
N ARG A 45 -12.43 -13.52 -6.81
CA ARG A 45 -10.97 -13.53 -7.02
C ARG A 45 -10.35 -12.15 -6.77
N VAL A 46 -10.83 -11.48 -5.73
CA VAL A 46 -10.23 -10.27 -5.15
C VAL A 46 -9.42 -10.69 -3.93
N ASP A 47 -8.11 -10.46 -3.99
CA ASP A 47 -7.22 -10.71 -2.87
C ASP A 47 -7.37 -9.60 -1.82
N VAL A 48 -7.54 -9.99 -0.56
CA VAL A 48 -7.62 -9.06 0.58
C VAL A 48 -6.27 -8.99 1.27
N GLU A 49 -5.67 -7.81 1.31
CA GLU A 49 -4.47 -7.50 2.08
C GLU A 49 -4.83 -6.65 3.30
N ALA A 50 -4.17 -6.92 4.43
CA ALA A 50 -4.38 -6.19 5.67
C ALA A 50 -3.54 -4.91 5.66
N LEU A 51 -4.21 -3.76 5.55
CA LEU A 51 -3.59 -2.44 5.64
C LEU A 51 -3.45 -2.03 7.11
N MET A 52 -2.29 -1.53 7.49
CA MET A 52 -2.08 -0.93 8.81
C MET A 52 -0.95 0.08 8.77
N GLY A 53 -1.04 1.09 9.62
CA GLY A 53 -0.07 2.16 9.60
C GLY A 53 -0.39 3.25 10.60
N ASP A 54 0.65 3.89 11.11
CA ASP A 54 0.58 5.07 11.96
C ASP A 54 1.94 5.77 11.89
N PRO A 55 2.02 7.05 11.51
CA PRO A 55 3.27 7.81 11.51
C PRO A 55 4.00 7.74 12.85
N GLY A 56 3.27 7.71 13.97
CA GLY A 56 3.79 7.66 15.33
C GLY A 56 4.56 6.38 15.67
N TRP A 57 4.43 5.30 14.89
CA TRP A 57 5.19 4.07 15.12
C TRP A 57 6.70 4.27 14.99
N VAL A 58 7.16 5.27 14.25
CA VAL A 58 8.62 5.57 14.19
C VAL A 58 9.12 6.27 15.45
N LEU A 59 8.23 6.79 16.31
CA LEU A 59 8.60 7.37 17.60
C LEU A 59 8.76 6.29 18.68
N ASN A 60 8.02 5.19 18.56
CA ASN A 60 8.12 4.02 19.42
C ASN A 60 7.95 2.74 18.57
N PRO A 61 9.04 2.08 18.16
CA PRO A 61 8.98 0.86 17.35
C PRO A 61 8.28 -0.34 18.00
N HIS A 62 7.89 -0.24 19.27
CA HIS A 62 7.11 -1.22 20.02
C HIS A 62 5.74 -0.68 20.42
N HIS A 63 5.17 0.23 19.62
CA HIS A 63 3.88 0.84 19.91
C HIS A 63 2.79 -0.22 20.15
N GLU A 64 1.88 0.02 21.09
CA GLU A 64 0.84 -0.96 21.41
C GLU A 64 -0.13 -1.18 20.25
N SER A 65 -0.47 -0.10 19.51
CA SER A 65 -1.32 -0.21 18.31
C SER A 65 -0.66 -1.00 17.18
N PHE A 66 0.68 -1.01 17.08
CA PHE A 66 1.43 -1.91 16.19
C PHE A 66 1.12 -3.37 16.55
N THR A 67 1.24 -3.68 17.84
CA THR A 67 1.23 -5.06 18.34
C THR A 67 -0.19 -5.63 18.30
N GLY A 68 -1.18 -4.81 18.66
CA GLY A 68 -2.59 -5.19 18.60
C GLY A 68 -3.07 -5.53 17.19
N ARG A 69 -2.69 -4.72 16.18
CA ARG A 69 -3.11 -4.96 14.78
C ARG A 69 -2.48 -6.21 14.20
N LEU A 70 -1.18 -6.43 14.44
CA LEU A 70 -0.53 -7.65 13.97
C LEU A 70 -1.06 -8.90 14.69
N ALA A 71 -1.30 -8.81 16.00
CA ALA A 71 -1.90 -9.90 16.77
C ALA A 71 -3.30 -10.26 16.26
N TRP A 72 -4.11 -9.26 15.86
CA TRP A 72 -5.41 -9.47 15.23
C TRP A 72 -5.26 -10.27 13.92
N VAL A 73 -4.32 -9.90 13.04
CA VAL A 73 -4.08 -10.64 11.79
C VAL A 73 -3.60 -12.06 12.05
N VAL A 74 -2.69 -12.25 13.02
CA VAL A 74 -2.21 -13.59 13.43
C VAL A 74 -3.38 -14.46 13.92
N ALA A 75 -4.26 -13.92 14.76
CA ALA A 75 -5.42 -14.62 15.25
C ALA A 75 -6.40 -15.00 14.12
N TYR A 76 -6.65 -14.08 13.19
CA TYR A 76 -7.47 -14.33 12.00
C TYR A 76 -6.89 -15.44 11.12
N GLN A 77 -5.60 -15.34 10.78
CA GLN A 77 -4.88 -16.33 9.97
C GLN A 77 -4.90 -17.73 10.62
N ALA A 78 -4.69 -17.81 11.93
CA ALA A 78 -4.73 -19.05 12.68
C ALA A 78 -6.13 -19.69 12.67
N ARG A 79 -7.18 -18.89 12.82
CA ARG A 79 -8.58 -19.34 12.77
C ARG A 79 -8.93 -19.97 11.42
N HIS A 80 -8.34 -19.49 10.33
CA HIS A 80 -8.62 -19.94 8.95
C HIS A 80 -7.53 -20.80 8.31
N LYS A 81 -6.59 -21.36 9.09
CA LYS A 81 -5.40 -22.06 8.59
C LYS A 81 -5.68 -23.17 7.56
N GLY A 82 -6.85 -23.81 7.65
CA GLY A 82 -7.30 -24.86 6.73
C GLY A 82 -8.14 -24.39 5.54
N ASN A 83 -8.38 -23.08 5.41
CA ASN A 83 -9.24 -22.52 4.36
C ASN A 83 -8.52 -21.40 3.60
N PRO A 84 -7.77 -21.74 2.52
CA PRO A 84 -7.01 -20.77 1.74
C PRO A 84 -7.83 -19.64 1.10
N ALA A 85 -9.14 -19.81 0.93
CA ALA A 85 -10.03 -18.76 0.41
C ALA A 85 -10.34 -17.69 1.47
N MET A 86 -10.18 -18.03 2.76
CA MET A 86 -10.42 -17.13 3.88
C MET A 86 -9.13 -16.48 4.40
N GLN A 87 -7.97 -16.79 3.82
CA GLN A 87 -6.69 -16.23 4.26
C GLN A 87 -6.49 -14.82 3.68
N ILE A 88 -5.96 -13.92 4.52
CA ILE A 88 -5.38 -12.65 4.06
C ILE A 88 -4.17 -12.97 3.18
N ARG A 89 -3.97 -12.17 2.13
CA ARG A 89 -2.97 -12.43 1.08
C ARG A 89 -1.67 -11.66 1.25
N GLY A 90 -1.65 -10.67 2.13
CA GLY A 90 -0.47 -9.85 2.40
C GLY A 90 -0.74 -8.83 3.51
N LEU A 91 0.33 -8.21 3.99
CA LEU A 91 0.29 -7.01 4.81
C LEU A 91 0.69 -5.81 3.96
N HIS A 92 -0.01 -4.70 4.15
CA HIS A 92 0.30 -3.43 3.50
C HIS A 92 0.52 -2.36 4.57
N LEU A 93 1.71 -1.76 4.57
CA LEU A 93 2.15 -0.82 5.59
C LEU A 93 2.02 0.62 5.09
N ASP A 94 1.12 1.37 5.70
CA ASP A 94 0.88 2.80 5.42
C ASP A 94 1.46 3.67 6.55
N ILE A 95 2.79 3.62 6.69
CA ILE A 95 3.51 4.35 7.74
C ILE A 95 4.14 5.56 7.08
N GLU A 96 3.68 6.74 7.47
CA GLU A 96 4.06 7.99 6.81
C GLU A 96 4.76 8.99 7.74
N PRO A 97 6.04 8.78 8.10
CA PRO A 97 6.76 9.63 9.06
C PRO A 97 6.85 11.12 8.66
N TRP A 98 6.67 11.42 7.37
CA TRP A 98 6.65 12.79 6.85
C TRP A 98 5.43 13.59 7.32
N HIS A 99 4.38 12.94 7.81
CA HIS A 99 3.26 13.62 8.48
C HIS A 99 3.52 13.95 9.96
N LEU A 100 4.64 13.50 10.55
CA LEU A 100 4.95 13.81 11.94
C LEU A 100 5.34 15.28 12.14
N PRO A 101 4.84 15.92 13.22
CA PRO A 101 5.39 17.19 13.67
C PRO A 101 6.91 17.06 13.90
N GLY A 102 7.69 17.91 13.26
CA GLY A 102 9.15 17.90 13.37
C GLY A 102 9.88 16.97 12.37
N TRP A 103 9.19 16.43 11.36
CA TRP A 103 9.81 15.69 10.25
C TRP A 103 11.05 16.41 9.70
N GLU A 104 10.92 17.70 9.35
CA GLU A 104 12.01 18.49 8.78
C GLU A 104 13.28 18.51 9.66
N ALA A 105 13.11 18.61 10.97
CA ALA A 105 14.23 18.64 11.92
C ALA A 105 14.81 17.25 12.22
N ASN A 106 14.08 16.17 11.92
CA ASN A 106 14.41 14.81 12.38
C ASN A 106 14.47 13.76 11.27
N LYS A 107 14.49 14.15 9.98
CA LYS A 107 14.41 13.22 8.82
C LYS A 107 15.27 11.97 8.98
N SER A 108 16.57 12.11 9.22
CA SER A 108 17.47 10.96 9.34
C SER A 108 17.11 10.04 10.50
N ARG A 109 16.70 10.60 11.65
CA ARG A 109 16.27 9.81 12.81
C ARG A 109 14.97 9.07 12.52
N TYR A 110 13.97 9.77 12.01
CA TYR A 110 12.67 9.17 11.70
C TYR A 110 12.77 8.12 10.60
N MET A 111 13.61 8.35 9.59
CA MET A 111 13.87 7.35 8.55
C MET A 111 14.65 6.14 9.06
N HIS A 112 15.57 6.31 10.00
CA HIS A 112 16.22 5.17 10.66
C HIS A 112 15.21 4.32 11.44
N SER A 113 14.35 4.97 12.23
CA SER A 113 13.29 4.27 12.96
C SER A 113 12.24 3.65 12.03
N PHE A 114 11.92 4.29 10.91
CA PHE A 114 11.05 3.73 9.87
C PHE A 114 11.60 2.41 9.32
N LEU A 115 12.89 2.38 8.94
CA LEU A 115 13.55 1.15 8.49
C LEU A 115 13.48 0.03 9.54
N GLN A 116 13.70 0.36 10.81
CA GLN A 116 13.61 -0.61 11.91
C GLN A 116 12.19 -1.17 12.07
N VAL A 117 11.17 -0.31 12.00
CA VAL A 117 9.76 -0.72 12.10
C VAL A 117 9.38 -1.64 10.93
N ILE A 118 9.72 -1.25 9.70
CA ILE A 118 9.48 -2.07 8.50
C ILE A 118 10.18 -3.43 8.62
N HIS A 119 11.45 -3.45 9.05
CA HIS A 119 12.19 -4.69 9.27
C HIS A 119 11.50 -5.60 10.29
N ASN A 120 11.14 -5.06 11.46
CA ASN A 120 10.50 -5.83 12.52
C ASN A 120 9.14 -6.39 12.09
N TYR A 121 8.34 -5.62 11.33
CA TYR A 121 7.07 -6.11 10.78
C TYR A 121 7.28 -7.23 9.78
N THR A 122 8.19 -7.00 8.84
CA THR A 122 8.41 -7.94 7.75
C THR A 122 8.91 -9.28 8.28
N GLN A 123 9.83 -9.27 9.24
CA GLN A 123 10.28 -10.51 9.91
C GLN A 123 9.14 -11.25 10.61
N GLN A 124 8.25 -10.54 11.31
CA GLN A 124 7.12 -11.18 11.98
C GLN A 124 6.11 -11.75 10.99
N ALA A 125 5.82 -11.04 9.90
CA ALA A 125 4.92 -11.50 8.84
C ALA A 125 5.46 -12.72 8.09
N HIS A 126 6.78 -12.73 7.81
CA HIS A 126 7.46 -13.87 7.19
C HIS A 126 7.58 -15.07 8.13
N ALA A 127 7.54 -14.87 9.44
CA ALA A 127 7.51 -15.96 10.42
C ALA A 127 6.11 -16.62 10.58
N MET A 128 5.06 -16.03 9.97
CA MET A 128 3.72 -16.61 10.01
C MET A 128 3.63 -17.90 9.18
N THR A 129 2.56 -18.68 9.38
CA THR A 129 2.31 -19.91 8.61
C THR A 129 0.88 -19.92 8.06
N PRO A 130 0.68 -19.69 6.75
CA PRO A 130 1.71 -19.35 5.75
C PRO A 130 2.35 -17.96 6.00
N PRO A 131 3.58 -17.72 5.50
CA PRO A 131 4.17 -16.39 5.53
C PRO A 131 3.32 -15.43 4.71
N LEU A 132 3.19 -14.19 5.19
CA LEU A 132 2.50 -13.12 4.45
C LEU A 132 3.53 -12.21 3.77
N PRO A 133 3.39 -11.92 2.46
CA PRO A 133 4.21 -10.90 1.82
C PRO A 133 3.88 -9.52 2.41
N VAL A 134 4.87 -8.65 2.49
CA VAL A 134 4.73 -7.29 3.04
C VAL A 134 5.05 -6.25 1.97
N THR A 135 4.10 -5.34 1.76
CA THR A 135 4.28 -4.14 0.92
C THR A 135 4.10 -2.88 1.76
N ALA A 136 4.56 -1.74 1.25
CA ALA A 136 4.38 -0.46 1.93
C ALA A 136 4.11 0.68 0.95
N ASP A 137 3.42 1.71 1.40
CA ASP A 137 3.31 2.98 0.70
C ASP A 137 4.61 3.78 0.85
N LEU A 138 5.24 4.07 -0.29
CA LEU A 138 6.50 4.82 -0.35
C LEU A 138 6.31 6.07 -1.21
N PRO A 139 6.68 7.27 -0.73
CA PRO A 139 6.56 8.47 -1.54
C PRO A 139 7.53 8.43 -2.72
N PHE A 140 7.09 8.93 -3.88
CA PHE A 140 7.91 8.94 -5.10
C PHE A 140 9.26 9.66 -4.89
N TRP A 141 9.31 10.66 -3.99
CA TRP A 141 10.50 11.44 -3.67
C TRP A 141 11.42 10.78 -2.65
N LEU A 142 11.11 9.59 -2.12
CA LEU A 142 11.91 8.97 -1.04
C LEU A 142 13.37 8.73 -1.44
N HIS A 143 13.65 8.61 -2.74
CA HIS A 143 14.99 8.54 -3.32
C HIS A 143 15.85 9.80 -3.04
N THR A 144 15.26 10.93 -2.67
CA THR A 144 16.01 12.16 -2.35
C THR A 144 16.44 12.24 -0.88
N VAL A 145 15.99 11.31 -0.04
CA VAL A 145 16.36 11.30 1.38
C VAL A 145 17.66 10.52 1.54
N PRO A 146 18.75 11.14 2.04
CA PRO A 146 20.02 10.46 2.21
C PRO A 146 19.93 9.44 3.36
N PRO A 147 20.59 8.28 3.26
CA PRO A 147 20.64 7.32 4.35
C PRO A 147 21.35 7.91 5.58
N PRO A 148 21.11 7.39 6.79
CA PRO A 148 21.83 7.80 7.98
C PRO A 148 23.32 7.44 7.83
N PRO A 149 24.25 8.22 8.43
CA PRO A 149 25.66 7.88 8.42
C PRO A 149 25.90 6.44 8.94
N GLY A 150 26.62 5.62 8.17
CA GLY A 150 26.96 4.24 8.54
C GLY A 150 25.98 3.16 8.05
N CYS A 151 24.83 3.53 7.48
CA CYS A 151 24.00 2.61 6.71
C CYS A 151 24.59 2.51 5.30
N GLY A 152 25.27 1.40 4.97
CA GLY A 152 25.75 1.17 3.60
C GLY A 152 24.60 1.18 2.58
N GLY A 153 24.82 1.77 1.42
CA GLY A 153 23.82 1.97 0.36
C GLY A 153 23.67 3.45 -0.01
N ASP A 154 23.23 3.74 -1.23
CA ASP A 154 23.14 5.12 -1.72
C ASP A 154 21.82 5.81 -1.28
N TYR A 155 20.74 5.05 -1.02
CA TYR A 155 19.39 5.60 -0.77
C TYR A 155 18.51 4.74 0.17
N HIS A 156 17.59 5.38 0.90
CA HIS A 156 16.61 4.70 1.77
C HIS A 156 15.67 3.73 1.03
N VAL A 157 15.34 4.01 -0.24
CA VAL A 157 14.47 3.16 -1.04
C VAL A 157 15.07 1.76 -1.23
N ASP A 158 16.39 1.65 -1.41
CA ASP A 158 17.04 0.33 -1.55
C ASP A 158 17.01 -0.46 -0.25
N ALA A 159 17.21 0.21 0.89
CA ALA A 159 17.17 -0.43 2.20
C ALA A 159 15.74 -0.92 2.54
N LEU A 160 14.72 -0.21 2.11
CA LEU A 160 13.32 -0.63 2.26
C LEU A 160 12.98 -1.81 1.35
N LEU A 161 13.34 -1.75 0.06
CA LEU A 161 13.04 -2.81 -0.91
C LEU A 161 13.84 -4.09 -0.70
N SER A 162 15.00 -4.03 -0.05
CA SER A 162 15.73 -5.23 0.37
C SER A 162 15.01 -6.02 1.46
N THR A 163 14.14 -5.33 2.22
CA THR A 163 13.34 -5.92 3.31
C THR A 163 11.95 -6.31 2.82
N LEU A 164 11.22 -5.38 2.20
CA LEU A 164 9.84 -5.55 1.73
C LEU A 164 9.74 -6.53 0.54
N ASP A 165 8.56 -7.11 0.31
CA ASP A 165 8.23 -7.89 -0.89
C ASP A 165 7.73 -7.03 -2.06
N GLY A 166 7.53 -5.73 -1.81
CA GLY A 166 7.29 -4.72 -2.82
C GLY A 166 6.86 -3.39 -2.24
N ALA A 167 6.50 -2.47 -3.12
CA ALA A 167 6.06 -1.14 -2.73
C ALA A 167 4.92 -0.66 -3.62
N VAL A 168 4.05 0.14 -3.02
CA VAL A 168 3.13 1.03 -3.73
C VAL A 168 3.78 2.40 -3.69
N PHE A 169 4.15 2.94 -4.85
CA PHE A 169 4.71 4.28 -4.92
C PHE A 169 3.59 5.30 -5.02
N MET A 170 3.55 6.23 -4.06
CA MET A 170 2.56 7.32 -4.04
C MET A 170 2.89 8.36 -5.10
N THR A 171 2.57 8.03 -6.36
CA THR A 171 2.85 8.84 -7.55
C THR A 171 1.67 9.73 -7.92
N TYR A 172 1.00 10.30 -6.93
CA TYR A 172 -0.25 11.04 -7.09
C TYR A 172 -0.11 12.23 -8.05
N ARG A 173 -0.48 11.99 -9.31
CA ARG A 173 -0.60 12.99 -10.38
C ARG A 173 -1.77 12.59 -11.26
N ASN A 174 -2.60 13.56 -11.63
CA ASN A 174 -3.78 13.33 -12.47
C ASN A 174 -3.51 13.50 -13.97
N THR A 175 -2.24 13.33 -14.38
CA THR A 175 -1.82 13.32 -15.78
C THR A 175 -0.79 12.22 -15.97
N PRO A 176 -1.01 11.24 -16.87
CA PRO A 176 -0.13 10.08 -17.01
C PRO A 176 1.34 10.42 -17.29
N ALA A 177 1.61 11.47 -18.07
CA ALA A 177 2.98 11.89 -18.37
C ALA A 177 3.71 12.37 -17.10
N VAL A 178 3.07 13.27 -16.33
CA VAL A 178 3.66 13.81 -15.10
C VAL A 178 3.81 12.71 -14.04
N LEU A 179 2.83 11.80 -13.95
CA LEU A 179 2.92 10.63 -13.08
C LEU A 179 4.15 9.78 -13.42
N ALA A 180 4.33 9.46 -14.71
CA ALA A 180 5.46 8.67 -15.17
C ALA A 180 6.81 9.36 -14.91
N ASP A 181 6.88 10.68 -15.09
CA ASP A 181 8.09 11.46 -14.83
C ASP A 181 8.50 11.39 -13.35
N ILE A 182 7.54 11.56 -12.43
CA ILE A 182 7.85 11.48 -10.98
C ILE A 182 8.10 10.04 -10.50
N ALA A 183 7.52 9.04 -11.19
CA ALA A 183 7.74 7.63 -10.89
C ALA A 183 9.15 7.17 -11.32
N GLY A 184 9.74 7.79 -12.34
CA GLY A 184 11.00 7.37 -12.97
C GLY A 184 12.13 7.06 -11.98
N PRO A 185 12.49 7.97 -11.06
CA PRO A 185 13.54 7.70 -10.07
C PRO A 185 13.22 6.54 -9.12
N ALA A 186 11.97 6.42 -8.66
CA ALA A 186 11.53 5.35 -7.78
C ALA A 186 11.57 3.99 -8.49
N LEU A 187 11.10 3.93 -9.74
CA LEU A 187 11.17 2.73 -10.59
C LEU A 187 12.61 2.34 -10.91
N ALA A 188 13.48 3.31 -11.21
CA ALA A 188 14.90 3.06 -11.41
C ALA A 188 15.59 2.51 -10.15
N ALA A 189 15.14 2.94 -8.97
CA ALA A 189 15.60 2.36 -7.71
C ALA A 189 15.11 0.91 -7.53
N ALA A 190 13.82 0.68 -7.75
CA ALA A 190 13.22 -0.64 -7.62
C ALA A 190 13.74 -1.66 -8.67
N ALA A 191 14.22 -1.19 -9.82
CA ALA A 191 14.89 -2.00 -10.84
C ALA A 191 16.08 -2.82 -10.30
N ARG A 192 16.70 -2.36 -9.22
CA ARG A 192 17.83 -3.06 -8.55
C ARG A 192 17.39 -4.24 -7.69
N HIS A 193 16.08 -4.41 -7.49
CA HIS A 193 15.46 -5.42 -6.63
C HIS A 193 14.47 -6.27 -7.44
N PRO A 194 14.94 -7.10 -8.39
CA PRO A 194 14.06 -7.92 -9.23
C PRO A 194 13.23 -8.91 -8.38
N GLY A 195 12.03 -9.22 -8.84
CA GLY A 195 11.08 -10.12 -8.17
C GLY A 195 10.18 -9.43 -7.13
N LYS A 196 10.48 -8.18 -6.75
CA LYS A 196 9.62 -7.37 -5.89
C LYS A 196 8.41 -6.86 -6.66
N SER A 197 7.27 -6.72 -5.98
CA SER A 197 6.12 -6.02 -6.55
C SER A 197 6.31 -4.51 -6.57
N MET A 198 5.79 -3.85 -7.61
CA MET A 198 5.90 -2.42 -7.82
C MET A 198 4.59 -1.88 -8.38
N ASP A 199 3.86 -1.15 -7.55
CA ASP A 199 2.63 -0.51 -7.98
C ASP A 199 2.82 1.02 -8.03
N LEU A 200 2.12 1.67 -8.95
CA LEU A 200 2.01 3.13 -9.00
C LEU A 200 0.63 3.54 -8.51
N ALA A 201 0.55 4.53 -7.62
CA ALA A 201 -0.72 4.97 -7.06
C ALA A 201 -1.22 6.29 -7.66
N VAL A 202 -2.55 6.41 -7.77
CA VAL A 202 -3.29 7.63 -8.09
C VAL A 202 -4.24 8.00 -6.95
N GLU A 203 -4.53 9.28 -6.80
CA GLU A 203 -5.41 9.83 -5.76
C GLU A 203 -6.76 10.27 -6.37
N THR A 204 -7.84 10.09 -5.62
CA THR A 204 -9.23 10.41 -6.01
C THR A 204 -9.97 11.24 -4.96
N ARG A 205 -9.44 11.36 -3.74
CA ARG A 205 -9.95 12.26 -2.71
C ARG A 205 -9.66 13.71 -3.05
N ASN A 206 -10.39 14.63 -2.42
CA ASN A 206 -10.10 16.04 -2.56
C ASN A 206 -8.71 16.38 -1.96
N CYS A 207 -7.82 16.93 -2.79
CA CYS A 207 -6.50 17.43 -2.42
C CYS A 207 -6.30 18.88 -2.91
N ASP A 208 -7.35 19.71 -2.85
CA ASP A 208 -7.29 21.09 -3.33
C ASP A 208 -6.23 21.93 -2.59
N GLU A 209 -5.96 21.62 -1.32
CA GLU A 209 -4.96 22.32 -0.49
C GLU A 209 -3.52 21.98 -0.91
N GLU A 210 -3.24 20.71 -1.23
CA GLU A 210 -1.94 20.27 -1.74
C GLU A 210 -1.75 20.59 -3.23
N GLY A 211 -2.86 20.69 -3.96
CA GLY A 211 -2.94 21.17 -5.32
C GLY A 211 -3.71 20.23 -6.25
N ARG A 212 -4.58 20.83 -7.07
CA ARG A 212 -5.47 20.15 -8.03
C ARG A 212 -4.80 19.18 -9.01
N HIS A 213 -3.48 19.19 -9.16
CA HIS A 213 -2.74 18.31 -10.05
C HIS A 213 -2.43 16.93 -9.43
N ILE A 214 -2.70 16.76 -8.14
CA ILE A 214 -2.38 15.54 -7.37
C ILE A 214 -3.47 14.48 -7.53
N SER A 215 -4.73 14.91 -7.61
CA SER A 215 -5.90 14.02 -7.53
C SER A 215 -6.78 14.08 -8.78
N TYR A 216 -7.44 12.98 -9.09
CA TYR A 216 -8.51 12.87 -10.09
C TYR A 216 -9.86 13.41 -9.58
N HIS A 217 -9.96 13.86 -8.32
CA HIS A 217 -11.16 14.47 -7.76
C HIS A 217 -11.74 15.55 -8.70
N GLY A 218 -13.02 15.38 -9.04
CA GLY A 218 -13.74 16.29 -9.93
C GLY A 218 -13.40 16.20 -11.43
N LEU A 219 -12.55 15.26 -11.86
CA LEU A 219 -12.22 15.06 -13.29
C LEU A 219 -13.13 14.05 -14.01
N GLY A 220 -13.92 13.28 -13.26
CA GLY A 220 -14.88 12.30 -13.78
C GLY A 220 -14.29 10.92 -14.03
N LEU A 221 -15.15 9.90 -13.95
CA LEU A 221 -14.76 8.48 -14.00
C LEU A 221 -14.10 8.12 -15.34
N ALA A 222 -14.68 8.57 -16.45
CA ALA A 222 -14.16 8.28 -17.79
C ALA A 222 -12.71 8.79 -17.98
N ARG A 223 -12.36 9.90 -17.31
CA ARG A 223 -10.99 10.43 -17.38
C ARG A 223 -10.02 9.58 -16.57
N LEU A 224 -10.41 9.16 -15.36
CA LEU A 224 -9.61 8.24 -14.55
C LEU A 224 -9.36 6.93 -15.31
N GLU A 225 -10.40 6.29 -15.82
CA GLU A 225 -10.28 5.00 -16.55
C GLU A 225 -9.36 5.11 -17.77
N ALA A 226 -9.50 6.16 -18.58
CA ALA A 226 -8.64 6.40 -19.73
C ALA A 226 -7.17 6.59 -19.32
N ASP A 227 -6.91 7.35 -18.26
CA ASP A 227 -5.56 7.61 -17.80
C ASP A 227 -4.92 6.40 -17.10
N LEU A 228 -5.70 5.59 -16.36
CA LEU A 228 -5.25 4.32 -15.78
C LEU A 228 -4.72 3.38 -16.86
N ALA A 229 -5.45 3.22 -17.98
CA ALA A 229 -5.00 2.39 -19.10
C ALA A 229 -3.67 2.90 -19.70
N VAL A 230 -3.46 4.22 -19.76
CA VAL A 230 -2.20 4.81 -20.23
C VAL A 230 -1.06 4.53 -19.23
N ILE A 231 -1.33 4.63 -17.93
CA ILE A 231 -0.34 4.36 -16.87
C ILE A 231 0.07 2.88 -16.91
N GLU A 232 -0.89 1.96 -16.96
CA GLU A 232 -0.64 0.52 -17.08
C GLU A 232 0.20 0.20 -18.32
N GLY A 233 -0.13 0.78 -19.47
CA GLY A 233 0.64 0.61 -20.71
C GLY A 233 2.10 1.05 -20.58
N ARG A 234 2.39 2.09 -19.78
CA ARG A 234 3.75 2.56 -19.50
C ARG A 234 4.53 1.64 -18.55
N MET A 235 3.83 0.81 -17.77
CA MET A 235 4.45 -0.12 -16.83
C MET A 235 4.84 -1.45 -17.50
N VAL A 236 4.28 -1.79 -18.67
CA VAL A 236 4.58 -3.05 -19.41
C VAL A 236 6.07 -3.39 -19.50
N PRO A 237 7.01 -2.46 -19.79
CA PRO A 237 8.44 -2.78 -19.86
C PRO A 237 9.05 -3.33 -18.56
N TRP A 238 8.36 -3.17 -17.43
CA TRP A 238 8.78 -3.63 -16.11
C TRP A 238 8.21 -5.01 -15.74
N ALA A 239 7.22 -5.52 -16.49
CA ALA A 239 6.46 -6.73 -16.16
C ALA A 239 7.33 -8.01 -16.13
N ASP A 240 8.40 -8.08 -16.91
CA ASP A 240 9.29 -9.25 -16.95
C ASP A 240 10.12 -9.43 -15.66
N ARG A 241 10.26 -8.36 -14.86
CA ARG A 241 11.13 -8.34 -13.67
C ARG A 241 10.34 -8.19 -12.38
N HIS A 242 9.10 -7.69 -12.47
CA HIS A 242 8.31 -7.27 -11.33
C HIS A 242 6.84 -7.61 -11.52
N ARG A 243 6.15 -7.89 -10.42
CA ARG A 243 4.69 -7.84 -10.39
C ARG A 243 4.26 -6.38 -10.36
N ILE A 244 3.67 -5.90 -11.46
CA ILE A 244 3.27 -4.50 -11.64
C ILE A 244 1.75 -4.31 -11.51
N GLY A 245 1.34 -3.14 -11.06
CA GLY A 245 -0.08 -2.76 -10.99
C GLY A 245 -0.28 -1.26 -10.76
N VAL A 246 -1.53 -0.82 -10.85
CA VAL A 246 -1.94 0.54 -10.47
C VAL A 246 -2.89 0.45 -9.27
N VAL A 247 -2.67 1.32 -8.30
CA VAL A 247 -3.48 1.42 -7.07
C VAL A 247 -4.23 2.73 -7.07
N VAL A 248 -5.48 2.71 -6.63
CA VAL A 248 -6.33 3.91 -6.54
C VAL A 248 -6.64 4.18 -5.07
N HIS A 249 -6.15 5.31 -4.56
CA HIS A 249 -6.53 5.85 -3.27
C HIS A 249 -7.70 6.83 -3.47
N ASP A 250 -8.88 6.65 -2.88
CA ASP A 250 -9.37 5.45 -2.19
C ASP A 250 -10.70 4.97 -2.80
N TYR A 251 -11.26 3.89 -2.24
CA TYR A 251 -12.56 3.36 -2.65
C TYR A 251 -13.67 4.41 -2.58
N GLN A 252 -13.70 5.24 -1.52
CA GLN A 252 -14.74 6.24 -1.35
C GLN A 252 -14.62 7.31 -2.45
N GLY A 253 -13.44 7.89 -2.63
CA GLY A 253 -13.17 8.90 -3.67
C GLY A 253 -13.51 8.39 -5.06
N TRP A 254 -13.12 7.15 -5.39
CA TRP A 254 -13.43 6.54 -6.68
C TRP A 254 -14.94 6.32 -6.87
N THR A 255 -15.67 5.85 -5.86
CA THR A 255 -17.13 5.65 -5.99
C THR A 255 -17.93 6.94 -6.14
N GLU A 256 -17.41 8.07 -5.68
CA GLU A 256 -18.03 9.39 -5.84
C GLU A 256 -17.83 9.97 -7.25
N MET A 257 -16.93 9.39 -8.06
CA MET A 257 -16.69 9.82 -9.44
C MET A 257 -17.85 9.42 -10.35
N ARG A 258 -18.36 10.39 -11.10
CA ARG A 258 -19.42 10.23 -12.09
C ARG A 258 -18.89 10.25 -13.51
#